data_AF-A0ABD5Q9I9-F1
#
_entry.id   AF-A0ABD5Q9I9-F1
#
_cell.length_a   1.000
_cell.length_b   1.000
_cell.length_c   1.000
_cell.angle_alpha   90.00
_cell.angle_beta   90.00
_cell.angle_gamma   90.00
#
_symmetry.space_group_name_H-M   'P 1'
#
loop_
_entity.id
_entity.type
_entity.pdbx_description
1 polymer ?
#
loop_
_entity_poly.entity_id
_entity_poly.type
_entity_poly.pdbx_seq_one_letter_code
_entity_poly.pdbx_strand_id
1 'polypeptide(L)'
;MKDIPDMADRIRQFIRREVQREKYGSNSPTEQFLHDHIDEYGIVGAYCLTQLSRYIRSEKRYIDNVETRFADTDVDLDQARLDAKRIREHWNDENIRASDAKDAITDVLDRHGYYDEFRQRAVDRIQNADEMEQQLFWTAYQLRRDRQERHQSSFGKTATGAGKIQTQGFKDTLIYGFNLDESDVDQLLNSLIEAGAVRGYYSSNAYGYNYIRIPGYLFDAFAEGLDDFERDVRSTIRSYCEEDPYLDDIEAVTHGEDDLYRNQQVARDDHVEQDHSDTAARLINDGAVIIRYRSRRSSTGGRSSKPARRTYILAPDVRQIVGDAFYERQTA
;
A
#
# COMPACT_ATOMS: atom_id res chain seq x y z
N MET A 1 32.22 12.34 -35.14
CA MET A 1 33.32 11.80 -34.33
C MET A 1 32.68 11.10 -33.14
N LYS A 2 32.98 9.81 -32.91
CA LYS A 2 32.57 9.13 -31.67
C LYS A 2 33.60 9.51 -30.62
N ASP A 3 33.18 10.17 -29.54
CA ASP A 3 34.05 10.43 -28.40
C ASP A 3 34.58 9.09 -27.86
N ILE A 4 35.90 8.95 -27.89
CA ILE A 4 36.60 7.82 -27.33
C ILE A 4 36.65 8.11 -25.82
N PRO A 5 36.04 7.28 -24.95
CA PRO A 5 36.07 7.51 -23.52
C PRO A 5 37.52 7.58 -23.03
N ASP A 6 37.84 8.59 -22.24
CA ASP A 6 39.17 8.80 -21.66
C ASP A 6 39.62 7.53 -20.92
N MET A 7 40.90 7.17 -21.07
CA MET A 7 41.49 6.02 -20.39
C MET A 7 41.37 6.17 -18.87
N ALA A 8 41.38 7.40 -18.35
CA ALA A 8 41.12 7.70 -16.95
C ALA A 8 39.71 7.30 -16.50
N ASP A 9 38.69 7.52 -17.34
CA ASP A 9 37.30 7.14 -17.04
C ASP A 9 37.12 5.63 -17.07
N ARG A 10 37.81 4.93 -17.97
CA ARG A 10 37.83 3.45 -18.00
C ARG A 10 38.45 2.87 -16.73
N ILE A 11 39.56 3.45 -16.25
CA ILE A 11 40.21 3.02 -15.01
C ILE A 11 39.32 3.28 -13.79
N ARG A 12 38.67 4.45 -13.71
CA ARG A 12 37.70 4.76 -12.64
C ARG A 12 36.51 3.82 -12.64
N GLN A 13 35.94 3.52 -13.81
CA GLN A 13 34.85 2.55 -13.93
C GLN A 13 35.27 1.13 -13.55
N PHE A 14 36.51 0.73 -13.86
CA PHE A 14 37.04 -0.57 -13.46
C PHE A 14 37.24 -0.65 -11.95
N ILE A 15 37.86 0.35 -11.33
CA ILE A 15 38.07 0.40 -9.87
C ILE A 15 36.72 0.41 -9.13
N ARG A 16 35.74 1.21 -9.58
CA ARG A 16 34.37 1.18 -9.01
C ARG A 16 33.76 -0.22 -9.09
N ARG A 17 33.83 -0.86 -10.27
CA ARG A 17 33.31 -2.22 -10.46
C ARG A 17 33.98 -3.25 -9.56
N GLU A 18 35.30 -3.23 -9.40
CA GLU A 18 35.99 -4.21 -8.55
C GLU A 18 35.71 -3.98 -7.06
N VAL A 19 35.70 -2.73 -6.58
CA VAL A 19 35.31 -2.41 -5.19
C VAL A 19 33.87 -2.84 -4.92
N GLN A 20 32.96 -2.66 -5.88
CA GLN A 20 31.57 -3.09 -5.74
C GLN A 20 31.40 -4.59 -5.84
N ARG A 21 32.19 -5.26 -6.66
CA ARG A 21 32.20 -6.73 -6.75
C ARG A 21 32.72 -7.35 -5.45
N GLU A 22 33.67 -6.71 -4.81
CA GLU A 22 34.14 -7.08 -3.47
C GLU A 22 33.09 -6.80 -2.39
N LYS A 23 32.37 -5.66 -2.48
CA LYS A 23 31.35 -5.25 -1.51
C LYS A 23 30.03 -6.04 -1.62
N TYR A 24 29.60 -6.41 -2.83
CA TYR A 24 28.26 -6.95 -3.10
C TYR A 24 28.24 -8.21 -3.96
N GLY A 25 29.38 -8.65 -4.50
CA GLY A 25 29.47 -9.82 -5.37
C GLY A 25 29.14 -9.54 -6.84
N SER A 26 28.71 -10.57 -7.55
CA SER A 26 28.30 -10.48 -8.97
C SER A 26 26.90 -9.87 -9.10
N ASN A 27 26.82 -8.55 -9.29
CA ASN A 27 25.56 -7.84 -9.50
C ASN A 27 25.14 -7.80 -10.98
N SER A 28 23.84 -7.87 -11.23
CA SER A 28 23.24 -7.48 -12.51
C SER A 28 23.39 -5.96 -12.75
N PRO A 29 23.31 -5.48 -14.00
CA PRO A 29 23.34 -4.03 -14.28
C PRO A 29 22.28 -3.24 -13.49
N THR A 30 21.09 -3.83 -13.30
CA THR A 30 20.02 -3.25 -12.51
C THR A 30 20.41 -3.14 -11.03
N GLU A 31 20.90 -4.21 -10.41
CA GLU A 31 21.35 -4.17 -9.01
C GLU A 31 22.50 -3.17 -8.83
N GLN A 32 23.41 -3.09 -9.80
CA GLN A 32 24.51 -2.15 -9.76
C GLN A 32 24.01 -0.71 -9.78
N PHE A 33 23.07 -0.40 -10.67
CA PHE A 33 22.41 0.90 -10.70
C PHE A 33 21.77 1.25 -9.35
N LEU A 34 21.07 0.29 -8.72
CA LEU A 34 20.42 0.50 -7.43
C LEU A 34 21.46 0.77 -6.33
N HIS A 35 22.53 -0.03 -6.25
CA HIS A 35 23.59 0.18 -5.27
C HIS A 35 24.26 1.54 -5.44
N ASP A 36 24.62 1.93 -6.67
CA ASP A 36 25.30 3.20 -6.96
C ASP A 36 24.50 4.41 -6.47
N HIS A 37 23.20 4.42 -6.76
CA HIS A 37 22.34 5.56 -6.38
C HIS A 37 22.02 5.56 -4.89
N ILE A 38 22.03 4.42 -4.21
CA ILE A 38 21.89 4.40 -2.75
C ILE A 38 23.19 4.86 -2.07
N ASP A 39 24.34 4.40 -2.56
CA ASP A 39 25.65 4.83 -2.05
C ASP A 39 25.86 6.35 -2.28
N GLU A 40 25.34 6.91 -3.37
CA GLU A 40 25.46 8.34 -3.70
C GLU A 40 24.45 9.24 -2.98
N TYR A 41 23.16 8.84 -2.95
CA TYR A 41 22.06 9.69 -2.48
C TYR A 41 21.46 9.26 -1.14
N GLY A 42 22.02 8.23 -0.50
CA GLY A 42 21.60 7.73 0.81
C GLY A 42 20.11 7.40 0.89
N ILE A 43 19.47 7.86 1.98
CA ILE A 43 18.05 7.61 2.27
C ILE A 43 17.10 8.15 1.18
N VAL A 44 17.44 9.27 0.55
CA VAL A 44 16.67 9.84 -0.56
C VAL A 44 16.77 8.92 -1.78
N GLY A 45 17.98 8.43 -2.07
CA GLY A 45 18.22 7.41 -3.10
C GLY A 45 17.37 6.16 -2.90
N ALA A 46 17.46 5.58 -1.70
CA ALA A 46 16.72 4.40 -1.31
C ALA A 46 15.19 4.57 -1.48
N TYR A 47 14.63 5.69 -1.02
CA TYR A 47 13.20 5.97 -1.14
C TYR A 47 12.78 6.21 -2.60
N CYS A 48 13.56 6.98 -3.36
CA CYS A 48 13.32 7.25 -4.78
C CYS A 48 13.31 5.97 -5.62
N LEU A 49 14.26 5.06 -5.41
CA LEU A 49 14.33 3.79 -6.13
C LEU A 49 13.19 2.84 -5.73
N THR A 50 12.76 2.87 -4.47
CA THR A 50 11.55 2.19 -4.01
C THR A 50 10.33 2.67 -4.80
N GLN A 51 10.22 3.96 -5.03
CA GLN A 51 9.13 4.54 -5.83
C GLN A 51 9.21 4.14 -7.31
N LEU A 52 10.39 4.27 -7.93
CA LEU A 52 10.60 4.01 -9.37
C LEU A 52 10.47 2.52 -9.74
N SER A 53 11.03 1.61 -8.94
CA SER A 53 10.88 0.15 -9.10
C SER A 53 9.43 -0.32 -9.05
N ARG A 54 8.55 0.51 -8.51
CA ARG A 54 7.12 0.24 -8.37
C ARG A 54 6.24 1.04 -9.35
N TYR A 55 6.89 1.75 -10.27
CA TYR A 55 6.35 2.44 -11.44
C TYR A 55 5.39 3.59 -11.11
N ILE A 56 5.97 4.74 -10.73
CA ILE A 56 5.28 6.03 -10.69
C ILE A 56 5.40 6.70 -12.06
N ARG A 57 4.24 7.06 -12.64
CA ARG A 57 4.16 7.59 -14.01
C ARG A 57 4.36 9.09 -14.15
N SER A 58 4.04 9.86 -13.12
CA SER A 58 3.99 11.31 -13.18
C SER A 58 5.09 11.90 -12.33
N GLU A 59 5.88 12.81 -12.92
CA GLU A 59 6.89 13.58 -12.21
C GLU A 59 6.32 14.30 -11.00
N LYS A 60 5.15 14.93 -11.17
CA LYS A 60 4.46 15.62 -10.08
C LYS A 60 4.28 14.69 -8.88
N ARG A 61 3.65 13.52 -9.08
CA ARG A 61 3.43 12.56 -7.98
C ARG A 61 4.71 12.03 -7.37
N TYR A 62 5.73 11.81 -8.20
CA TYR A 62 7.03 11.35 -7.73
C TYR A 62 7.70 12.37 -6.80
N ILE A 63 7.67 13.64 -7.17
CA ILE A 63 8.21 14.73 -6.34
C ILE A 63 7.33 14.99 -5.11
N ASP A 64 5.99 15.04 -5.26
CA ASP A 64 5.05 15.20 -4.14
C ASP A 64 5.32 14.14 -3.04
N ASN A 65 5.57 12.88 -3.43
CA ASN A 65 5.86 11.81 -2.47
C ASN A 65 7.20 12.02 -1.74
N VAL A 66 8.22 12.56 -2.40
CA VAL A 66 9.53 12.87 -1.79
C VAL A 66 9.36 14.01 -0.79
N GLU A 67 8.72 15.10 -1.20
CA GLU A 67 8.44 16.25 -0.35
C GLU A 67 7.65 15.82 0.90
N THR A 68 6.57 15.06 0.71
CA THR A 68 5.73 14.59 1.82
C THR A 68 6.49 13.63 2.74
N ARG A 69 7.27 12.68 2.18
CA ARG A 69 8.00 11.69 2.99
C ARG A 69 9.03 12.32 3.91
N PHE A 70 9.67 13.40 3.45
CA PHE A 70 10.80 14.03 4.12
C PHE A 70 10.44 15.34 4.83
N ALA A 71 9.16 15.75 4.83
CA ALA A 71 8.71 17.04 5.38
C ALA A 71 9.14 17.26 6.83
N ASP A 72 9.02 16.22 7.67
CA ASP A 72 9.33 16.27 9.10
C ASP A 72 10.64 15.56 9.43
N THR A 73 11.67 15.78 8.60
CA THR A 73 12.97 15.12 8.73
C THR A 73 14.11 16.12 8.57
N ASP A 74 15.31 15.73 8.99
CA ASP A 74 16.52 16.56 8.81
C ASP A 74 17.02 16.60 7.35
N VAL A 75 16.30 15.98 6.41
CA VAL A 75 16.65 15.98 4.98
C VAL A 75 16.30 17.34 4.37
N ASP A 76 17.27 17.97 3.73
CA ASP A 76 17.05 19.18 2.92
C ASP A 76 16.09 18.87 1.75
N LEU A 77 14.87 19.42 1.82
CA LEU A 77 13.83 19.17 0.83
C LEU A 77 14.20 19.69 -0.56
N ASP A 78 14.88 20.85 -0.67
CA ASP A 78 15.25 21.39 -1.98
C ASP A 78 16.31 20.51 -2.64
N GLN A 79 17.28 20.04 -1.86
CA GLN A 79 18.29 19.10 -2.34
C GLN A 79 17.66 17.73 -2.68
N ALA A 80 16.77 17.20 -1.83
CA ALA A 80 16.09 15.93 -2.07
C ALA A 80 15.24 15.96 -3.36
N ARG A 81 14.60 17.09 -3.68
CA ARG A 81 13.88 17.27 -4.95
C ARG A 81 14.80 17.22 -6.15
N LEU A 82 15.98 17.86 -6.06
CA LEU A 82 16.98 17.84 -7.13
C LEU A 82 17.54 16.43 -7.34
N ASP A 83 17.87 15.73 -6.26
CA ASP A 83 18.39 14.37 -6.32
C ASP A 83 17.35 13.39 -6.84
N ALA A 84 16.09 13.51 -6.42
CA ALA A 84 14.99 12.72 -6.96
C ALA A 84 14.88 12.87 -8.48
N LYS A 85 14.98 14.10 -9.01
CA LYS A 85 14.96 14.36 -10.46
C LYS A 85 16.13 13.67 -11.18
N ARG A 86 17.35 13.83 -10.67
CA ARG A 86 18.56 13.19 -11.23
C ARG A 86 18.44 11.67 -11.27
N ILE A 87 18.02 11.05 -10.17
CA ILE A 87 17.81 9.60 -10.07
C ILE A 87 16.79 9.15 -11.13
N ARG A 88 15.70 9.89 -11.30
CA ARG A 88 14.66 9.56 -12.30
C ARG A 88 15.15 9.74 -13.73
N GLU A 89 15.95 10.76 -14.02
CA GLU A 89 16.58 10.96 -15.33
C GLU A 89 17.48 9.78 -15.67
N HIS A 90 18.42 9.43 -14.78
CA HIS A 90 19.29 8.26 -14.95
C HIS A 90 18.51 6.95 -15.09
N TRP A 91 17.42 6.77 -14.32
CA TRP A 91 16.56 5.60 -14.45
C TRP A 91 16.00 5.43 -15.87
N ASN A 92 15.59 6.54 -16.49
CA ASN A 92 15.05 6.54 -17.85
C ASN A 92 16.17 6.32 -18.90
N ASP A 93 17.32 6.95 -18.71
CA ASP A 93 18.46 6.87 -19.63
C ASP A 93 19.04 5.46 -19.70
N GLU A 94 19.19 4.79 -18.55
CA GLU A 94 19.64 3.41 -18.43
C GLU A 94 18.56 2.39 -18.85
N ASN A 95 17.36 2.86 -19.20
CA ASN A 95 16.22 2.04 -19.64
C ASN A 95 15.89 0.91 -18.66
N ILE A 96 16.01 1.19 -17.35
CA ILE A 96 15.74 0.23 -16.29
C ILE A 96 14.25 -0.13 -16.30
N ARG A 97 13.95 -1.40 -16.54
CA ARG A 97 12.58 -1.88 -16.46
C ARG A 97 12.18 -2.00 -15.01
N ALA A 98 11.06 -1.38 -14.65
CA ALA A 98 10.51 -1.50 -13.30
C ALA A 98 10.27 -2.96 -12.88
N SER A 99 9.95 -3.87 -13.81
CA SER A 99 9.83 -5.31 -13.52
C SER A 99 11.11 -5.92 -12.99
N ASP A 100 12.25 -5.51 -13.54
CA ASP A 100 13.54 -6.14 -13.28
C ASP A 100 14.08 -5.61 -11.94
N ALA A 101 13.89 -4.32 -11.68
CA ALA A 101 14.24 -3.70 -10.41
C ALA A 101 13.31 -4.08 -9.26
N LYS A 102 12.06 -4.47 -9.55
CA LYS A 102 11.04 -4.79 -8.54
C LYS A 102 11.50 -5.91 -7.58
N ASP A 103 12.21 -6.89 -8.12
CA ASP A 103 12.63 -8.07 -7.38
C ASP A 103 13.96 -7.81 -6.67
N ALA A 104 14.87 -7.03 -7.28
CA ALA A 104 16.16 -6.67 -6.69
C ALA A 104 16.10 -5.57 -5.61
N ILE A 105 15.15 -4.63 -5.69
CA ILE A 105 15.15 -3.45 -4.81
C ILE A 105 15.05 -3.80 -3.33
N THR A 106 14.26 -4.82 -2.97
CA THR A 106 14.12 -5.23 -1.57
C THR A 106 15.47 -5.71 -1.02
N ASP A 107 16.14 -6.60 -1.74
CA ASP A 107 17.44 -7.17 -1.33
C ASP A 107 18.53 -6.10 -1.28
N VAL A 108 18.52 -5.15 -2.22
CA VAL A 108 19.47 -4.04 -2.22
C VAL A 108 19.23 -3.10 -1.02
N LEU A 109 17.97 -2.76 -0.71
CA LEU A 109 17.64 -1.96 0.47
C LEU A 109 18.07 -2.64 1.76
N ASP A 110 17.85 -3.95 1.86
CA ASP A 110 18.22 -4.76 3.03
C ASP A 110 19.75 -4.76 3.25
N ARG A 111 20.53 -4.98 2.19
CA ARG A 111 22.02 -4.92 2.25
C ARG A 111 22.56 -3.58 2.72
N HIS A 112 21.82 -2.49 2.45
CA HIS A 112 22.18 -1.15 2.88
C HIS A 112 21.57 -0.76 4.24
N GLY A 113 20.79 -1.63 4.86
CA GLY A 113 20.08 -1.37 6.13
C GLY A 113 18.82 -0.50 6.00
N TYR A 114 18.50 0.00 4.80
CA TYR A 114 17.35 0.88 4.60
C TYR A 114 16.00 0.16 4.67
N TYR A 115 15.94 -1.17 4.45
CA TYR A 115 14.68 -1.90 4.61
C TYR A 115 14.22 -1.82 6.08
N ASP A 116 15.09 -2.21 7.01
CA ASP A 116 14.83 -2.19 8.45
C ASP A 116 14.69 -0.76 8.97
N GLU A 117 15.50 0.18 8.47
CA GLU A 117 15.38 1.60 8.84
C GLU A 117 14.00 2.17 8.45
N PHE A 118 13.53 1.90 7.22
CA PHE A 118 12.21 2.34 6.78
C PHE A 118 11.08 1.65 7.55
N ARG A 119 11.23 0.35 7.82
CA ARG A 119 10.28 -0.42 8.62
C ARG A 119 10.17 0.16 10.03
N GLN A 120 11.28 0.29 10.76
CA GLN A 120 11.28 0.77 12.14
C GLN A 120 10.71 2.17 12.24
N ARG A 121 11.11 3.06 11.33
CA ARG A 121 10.57 4.42 11.29
C ARG A 121 9.06 4.44 11.03
N ALA A 122 8.55 3.53 10.20
CA ALA A 122 7.11 3.39 10.00
C ALA A 122 6.42 2.85 11.25
N VAL A 123 7.00 1.85 11.94
CA VAL A 123 6.49 1.33 13.23
C VAL A 123 6.37 2.47 14.24
N ASP A 124 7.44 3.24 14.44
CA ASP A 124 7.44 4.36 15.38
C ASP A 124 6.36 5.40 15.02
N ARG A 125 6.19 5.71 13.72
CA ARG A 125 5.16 6.66 13.25
C ARG A 125 3.74 6.16 13.51
N ILE A 126 3.49 4.86 13.35
CA ILE A 126 2.18 4.23 13.54
C ILE A 126 1.85 4.15 15.04
N GLN A 127 2.81 3.76 15.88
CA GLN A 127 2.61 3.66 17.33
C GLN A 127 2.35 5.02 18.00
N ASN A 128 2.96 6.09 17.49
CA ASN A 128 2.76 7.45 17.99
C ASN A 128 1.64 8.21 17.27
N ALA A 129 0.90 7.54 16.38
CA ALA A 129 -0.19 8.14 15.64
C ALA A 129 -1.39 8.39 16.57
N ASP A 130 -2.16 9.44 16.29
CA ASP A 130 -3.43 9.65 16.99
C ASP A 130 -4.47 8.59 16.58
N GLU A 131 -5.60 8.55 17.27
CA GLU A 131 -6.66 7.55 17.01
C GLU A 131 -7.13 7.56 15.54
N MET A 132 -7.27 8.74 14.94
CA MET A 132 -7.73 8.86 13.56
C MET A 132 -6.69 8.34 12.57
N GLU A 133 -5.42 8.60 12.82
CA GLU A 133 -4.31 8.06 12.05
C GLU A 133 -4.11 6.56 12.29
N GLN A 134 -4.39 6.03 13.47
CA GLN A 134 -4.40 4.58 13.69
C GLN A 134 -5.51 3.93 12.88
N GLN A 135 -6.71 4.52 12.84
CA GLN A 135 -7.81 4.06 11.97
C GLN A 135 -7.47 4.13 10.48
N LEU A 136 -6.72 5.16 10.08
CA LEU A 136 -6.17 5.31 8.74
C LEU A 136 -5.23 4.14 8.38
N PHE A 137 -4.25 3.86 9.24
CA PHE A 137 -3.28 2.79 9.06
C PHE A 137 -3.96 1.42 9.08
N TRP A 138 -4.91 1.21 10.01
CA TRP A 138 -5.77 0.03 10.07
C TRP A 138 -6.50 -0.20 8.75
N THR A 139 -7.21 0.80 8.25
CA THR A 139 -7.96 0.70 6.98
C THR A 139 -7.03 0.33 5.81
N ALA A 140 -5.84 0.93 5.73
CA ALA A 140 -4.84 0.60 4.71
C ALA A 140 -4.33 -0.84 4.85
N TYR A 141 -4.03 -1.28 6.08
CA TYR A 141 -3.56 -2.62 6.39
C TYR A 141 -4.59 -3.69 6.01
N GLN A 142 -5.84 -3.52 6.45
CA GLN A 142 -6.93 -4.45 6.18
C GLN A 142 -7.25 -4.55 4.68
N LEU A 143 -7.32 -3.41 3.95
CA LEU A 143 -7.52 -3.42 2.49
C LEU A 143 -6.36 -4.10 1.75
N ARG A 144 -5.12 -3.95 2.24
CA ARG A 144 -3.94 -4.60 1.67
C ARG A 144 -3.93 -6.11 1.91
N ARG A 145 -4.29 -6.54 3.11
CA ARG A 145 -4.37 -7.95 3.55
C ARG A 145 -5.48 -8.69 2.81
N ASP A 146 -6.66 -8.09 2.73
CA ASP A 146 -7.79 -8.58 1.94
C ASP A 146 -7.40 -8.81 0.47
N ARG A 147 -6.64 -7.89 -0.12
CA ARG A 147 -6.10 -8.07 -1.48
C ARG A 147 -5.07 -9.19 -1.56
N GLN A 148 -4.23 -9.37 -0.55
CA GLN A 148 -3.19 -10.42 -0.51
C GLN A 148 -3.82 -11.82 -0.46
N GLU A 149 -4.75 -12.04 0.47
CA GLU A 149 -5.46 -13.31 0.66
C GLU A 149 -6.19 -13.75 -0.62
N ARG A 150 -6.87 -12.82 -1.31
CA ARG A 150 -7.54 -13.14 -2.57
C ARG A 150 -6.58 -13.49 -3.70
N HIS A 151 -5.39 -12.89 -3.76
CA HIS A 151 -4.42 -13.18 -4.82
C HIS A 151 -3.58 -14.43 -4.56
N GLN A 152 -3.37 -14.83 -3.30
CA GLN A 152 -2.73 -16.10 -2.94
C GLN A 152 -3.50 -17.31 -3.52
N SER A 153 -4.83 -17.19 -3.64
CA SER A 153 -5.67 -18.23 -4.27
C SER A 153 -5.41 -18.46 -5.76
N SER A 154 -4.78 -17.51 -6.46
CA SER A 154 -4.73 -17.49 -7.93
C SER A 154 -3.32 -17.66 -8.51
N PHE A 155 -2.27 -17.24 -7.80
CA PHE A 155 -0.89 -17.34 -8.27
C PHE A 155 0.04 -17.48 -7.06
N GLY A 156 0.57 -18.68 -6.83
CA GLY A 156 1.47 -19.02 -5.71
C GLY A 156 2.84 -18.33 -5.75
N LYS A 157 2.89 -16.99 -5.83
CA LYS A 157 4.12 -16.20 -5.76
C LYS A 157 4.00 -15.04 -4.76
N THR A 158 4.70 -15.25 -3.65
CA THR A 158 5.32 -14.29 -2.72
C THR A 158 4.43 -13.23 -2.07
N ALA A 159 4.15 -13.48 -0.80
CA ALA A 159 3.52 -12.61 0.19
C ALA A 159 4.25 -11.28 0.44
N THR A 160 5.50 -11.12 -0.02
CA THR A 160 6.39 -9.99 0.28
C THR A 160 6.33 -8.82 -0.72
N GLY A 161 5.43 -8.88 -1.71
CA GLY A 161 5.34 -7.85 -2.75
C GLY A 161 4.57 -6.60 -2.32
N ALA A 162 5.02 -5.42 -2.75
CA ALA A 162 4.26 -4.19 -2.60
C ALA A 162 2.89 -4.29 -3.30
N GLY A 163 1.80 -3.89 -2.61
CA GLY A 163 0.43 -3.97 -3.14
C GLY A 163 -0.17 -2.59 -3.39
N LYS A 164 -1.11 -2.51 -4.34
CA LYS A 164 -1.85 -1.26 -4.61
C LYS A 164 -3.20 -1.32 -3.91
N ILE A 165 -3.63 -0.22 -3.34
CA ILE A 165 -4.98 0.01 -2.83
C ILE A 165 -5.55 1.15 -3.66
N GLN A 166 -6.76 0.99 -4.16
CA GLN A 166 -7.43 2.09 -4.84
C GLN A 166 -7.87 3.11 -3.80
N THR A 167 -7.52 4.39 -3.99
CA THR A 167 -7.79 5.43 -2.98
C THR A 167 -9.27 5.60 -2.68
N GLN A 168 -10.16 5.32 -3.63
CA GLN A 168 -11.59 5.51 -3.41
C GLN A 168 -12.17 4.63 -2.29
N GLY A 169 -11.79 3.35 -2.20
CA GLY A 169 -12.34 2.48 -1.14
C GLY A 169 -11.84 2.88 0.25
N PHE A 170 -10.59 3.31 0.29
CA PHE A 170 -9.99 3.91 1.48
C PHE A 170 -10.72 5.20 1.89
N LYS A 171 -10.93 6.13 0.96
CA LYS A 171 -11.67 7.37 1.21
C LYS A 171 -13.09 7.09 1.66
N ASP A 172 -13.79 6.20 0.96
CA ASP A 172 -15.16 5.83 1.30
C ASP A 172 -15.22 5.31 2.75
N THR A 173 -14.31 4.41 3.15
CA THR A 173 -14.28 3.87 4.53
C THR A 173 -14.17 4.99 5.57
N LEU A 174 -13.26 5.95 5.34
CA LEU A 174 -13.00 7.01 6.32
C LEU A 174 -14.10 8.07 6.36
N ILE A 175 -14.63 8.46 5.19
CA ILE A 175 -15.74 9.42 5.08
C ILE A 175 -16.99 8.84 5.75
N TYR A 176 -17.34 7.59 5.44
CA TYR A 176 -18.57 6.98 5.98
C TYR A 176 -18.44 6.58 7.44
N GLY A 177 -17.29 6.05 7.88
CA GLY A 177 -17.08 5.59 9.25
C GLY A 177 -16.85 6.71 10.27
N PHE A 178 -16.24 7.82 9.84
CA PHE A 178 -15.79 8.88 10.75
C PHE A 178 -16.35 10.26 10.41
N ASN A 179 -17.29 10.35 9.46
CA ASN A 179 -17.94 11.59 9.02
C ASN A 179 -16.93 12.68 8.61
N LEU A 180 -15.82 12.26 7.98
CA LEU A 180 -14.80 13.17 7.48
C LEU A 180 -15.20 13.73 6.11
N ASP A 181 -14.74 14.94 5.81
CA ASP A 181 -14.84 15.46 4.45
C ASP A 181 -13.69 14.94 3.56
N GLU A 182 -13.80 15.17 2.24
CA GLU A 182 -12.78 14.68 1.31
C GLU A 182 -11.41 15.35 1.52
N SER A 183 -11.38 16.61 1.97
CA SER A 183 -10.13 17.33 2.24
C SER A 183 -9.40 16.80 3.46
N ASP A 184 -10.12 16.48 4.53
CA ASP A 184 -9.57 15.90 5.76
C ASP A 184 -8.96 14.53 5.45
N VAL A 185 -9.64 13.71 4.64
CA VAL A 185 -9.08 12.43 4.22
C VAL A 185 -7.85 12.61 3.34
N ASP A 186 -7.83 13.59 2.44
CA ASP A 186 -6.63 13.87 1.62
C ASP A 186 -5.44 14.36 2.46
N GLN A 187 -5.68 15.03 3.59
CA GLN A 187 -4.65 15.39 4.57
C GLN A 187 -4.15 14.16 5.33
N LEU A 188 -5.05 13.34 5.86
CA LEU A 188 -4.67 12.08 6.53
C LEU A 188 -3.89 11.15 5.59
N LEU A 189 -4.19 11.16 4.29
CA LEU A 189 -3.42 10.42 3.31
C LEU A 189 -1.94 10.80 3.25
N ASN A 190 -1.55 11.98 3.73
CA ASN A 190 -0.15 12.38 3.82
C ASN A 190 0.56 11.61 4.96
N SER A 191 -0.12 11.31 6.07
CA SER A 191 0.40 10.46 7.15
C SER A 191 0.81 9.07 6.66
N LEU A 192 0.06 8.50 5.71
CA LEU A 192 0.44 7.27 5.03
C LEU A 192 1.71 7.43 4.18
N ILE A 193 1.87 8.55 3.48
CA ILE A 193 3.03 8.80 2.62
C ILE A 193 4.28 9.08 3.47
N GLU A 194 4.13 9.81 4.57
CA GLU A 194 5.16 10.01 5.60
C GLU A 194 5.65 8.68 6.17
N ALA A 195 4.75 7.72 6.41
CA ALA A 195 5.10 6.36 6.82
C ALA A 195 5.79 5.54 5.69
N GLY A 196 5.81 6.04 4.45
CA GLY A 196 6.49 5.41 3.31
C GLY A 196 5.55 4.84 2.24
N ALA A 197 4.24 5.09 2.33
CA ALA A 197 3.34 4.75 1.25
C ALA A 197 3.59 5.63 0.03
N VAL A 198 3.22 5.13 -1.15
CA VAL A 198 3.53 5.81 -2.41
C VAL A 198 2.23 6.15 -3.13
N ARG A 199 1.95 7.45 -3.28
CA ARG A 199 0.81 7.91 -4.09
C ARG A 199 1.13 7.76 -5.57
N GLY A 200 0.17 7.26 -6.32
CA GLY A 200 0.32 7.03 -7.75
C GLY A 200 -0.98 7.22 -8.53
N TYR A 201 -0.84 7.30 -9.85
CA TYR A 201 -1.97 7.35 -10.77
C TYR A 201 -1.81 6.27 -11.82
N TYR A 202 -2.84 5.43 -11.95
CA TYR A 202 -2.96 4.49 -13.05
C TYR A 202 -3.75 5.15 -14.17
N SER A 203 -3.27 5.01 -15.40
CA SER A 203 -3.97 5.48 -16.59
C SER A 203 -3.92 4.42 -17.68
N SER A 204 -5.03 4.18 -18.33
CA SER A 204 -5.11 3.35 -19.53
C SER A 204 -6.12 3.99 -20.47
N ASN A 205 -6.15 3.57 -21.73
CA ASN A 205 -7.17 4.04 -22.68
C ASN A 205 -8.61 3.73 -22.20
N ALA A 206 -8.79 2.80 -21.26
CA ALA A 206 -10.08 2.37 -20.77
C ALA A 206 -10.54 3.08 -19.48
N TYR A 207 -9.61 3.49 -18.61
CA TYR A 207 -9.88 4.18 -17.33
C TYR A 207 -8.58 4.62 -16.65
N GLY A 208 -8.69 5.59 -15.74
CA GLY A 208 -7.63 5.99 -14.83
C GLY A 208 -8.15 6.12 -13.40
N TYR A 209 -7.27 5.92 -12.41
CA TYR A 209 -7.60 6.02 -11.00
C TYR A 209 -6.36 6.34 -10.15
N ASN A 210 -6.57 7.07 -9.05
CA ASN A 210 -5.56 7.25 -8.01
C ASN A 210 -5.43 5.97 -7.18
N TYR A 211 -4.20 5.63 -6.82
CA TYR A 211 -3.90 4.51 -5.95
C TYR A 211 -2.83 4.89 -4.93
N ILE A 212 -2.82 4.18 -3.82
CA ILE A 212 -1.71 4.16 -2.88
C ILE A 212 -1.05 2.82 -2.97
N ARG A 213 0.27 2.80 -2.95
CA ARG A 213 1.04 1.58 -2.91
C ARG A 213 1.70 1.46 -1.55
N ILE A 214 1.53 0.28 -0.95
CA ILE A 214 2.13 -0.09 0.32
C ILE A 214 3.34 -0.99 0.02
N PRO A 215 4.58 -0.52 0.24
CA PRO A 215 5.79 -1.34 0.16
C PRO A 215 5.80 -2.50 1.16
N GLY A 216 6.70 -3.47 0.97
CA GLY A 216 6.84 -4.62 1.87
C GLY A 216 7.13 -4.18 3.31
N TYR A 217 8.16 -3.36 3.49
CA TYR A 217 8.55 -2.83 4.80
C TYR A 217 7.40 -2.13 5.54
N LEU A 218 6.55 -1.39 4.82
CA LEU A 218 5.42 -0.68 5.42
C LEU A 218 4.30 -1.64 5.80
N PHE A 219 4.09 -2.70 5.01
CA PHE A 219 3.13 -3.73 5.37
C PHE A 219 3.58 -4.51 6.62
N ASP A 220 4.87 -4.81 6.73
CA ASP A 220 5.45 -5.42 7.92
C ASP A 220 5.37 -4.47 9.13
N ALA A 221 5.58 -3.17 8.90
CA ALA A 221 5.45 -2.14 9.92
C ALA A 221 4.01 -1.96 10.40
N PHE A 222 2.99 -2.11 9.53
CA PHE A 222 1.59 -2.11 9.98
C PHE A 222 1.31 -3.23 10.98
N ALA A 223 1.80 -4.45 10.70
CA ALA A 223 1.55 -5.60 11.56
C ALA A 223 2.17 -5.43 12.96
N GLU A 224 3.32 -4.77 13.08
CA GLU A 224 3.95 -4.49 14.38
C GLU A 224 3.39 -3.22 15.03
N GLY A 225 3.29 -2.13 14.26
CA GLY A 225 2.89 -0.82 14.77
C GLY A 225 1.43 -0.74 15.22
N LEU A 226 0.56 -1.59 14.68
CA LEU A 226 -0.86 -1.66 15.05
C LEU A 226 -1.17 -2.76 16.08
N ASP A 227 -0.19 -3.48 16.66
CA ASP A 227 -0.46 -4.65 17.51
C ASP A 227 -1.42 -4.35 18.68
N ASP A 228 -1.17 -3.27 19.43
CA ASP A 228 -2.04 -2.86 20.53
C ASP A 228 -3.43 -2.43 20.03
N PHE A 229 -3.49 -1.67 18.93
CA PHE A 229 -4.74 -1.23 18.32
C PHE A 229 -5.58 -2.41 17.79
N GLU A 230 -4.94 -3.37 17.10
CA GLU A 230 -5.57 -4.60 16.63
C GLU A 230 -6.14 -5.38 17.81
N ARG A 231 -5.39 -5.51 18.91
CA ARG A 231 -5.85 -6.22 20.11
C ARG A 231 -7.11 -5.58 20.68
N ASP A 232 -7.16 -4.25 20.75
CA ASP A 232 -8.31 -3.51 21.29
C ASP A 232 -9.54 -3.62 20.37
N VAL A 233 -9.35 -3.49 19.06
CA VAL A 233 -10.40 -3.72 18.05
C VAL A 233 -10.96 -5.14 18.16
N ARG A 234 -10.09 -6.15 18.22
CA ARG A 234 -10.50 -7.56 18.32
C ARG A 234 -11.20 -7.87 19.63
N SER A 235 -10.78 -7.27 20.74
CA SER A 235 -11.45 -7.40 22.03
C SER A 235 -12.84 -6.78 22.00
N THR A 236 -12.97 -5.58 21.45
CA THR A 236 -14.24 -4.87 21.30
C THR A 236 -15.22 -5.67 20.46
N ILE A 237 -14.78 -6.12 19.28
CA ILE A 237 -15.63 -6.91 18.38
C ILE A 237 -16.03 -8.24 19.00
N ARG A 238 -15.12 -8.92 19.71
CA ARG A 238 -15.48 -10.15 20.41
C ARG A 238 -16.60 -9.91 21.42
N SER A 239 -16.48 -8.86 22.23
CA SER A 239 -17.52 -8.52 23.21
C SER A 239 -18.85 -8.19 22.55
N TYR A 240 -18.86 -7.47 21.43
CA TYR A 240 -20.10 -7.14 20.74
C TYR A 240 -20.70 -8.35 20.01
N CYS A 241 -19.89 -9.29 19.52
CA CYS A 241 -20.36 -10.53 18.90
C CYS A 241 -21.06 -11.48 19.87
N GLU A 242 -20.96 -11.28 21.20
CA GLU A 242 -21.77 -12.01 22.19
C GLU A 242 -23.25 -11.58 22.15
N GLU A 243 -23.54 -10.42 21.55
CA GLU A 243 -24.89 -9.87 21.41
C GLU A 243 -25.44 -10.15 20.00
N ASP A 244 -26.50 -10.97 19.91
CA ASP A 244 -27.19 -11.30 18.65
C ASP A 244 -27.47 -10.09 17.72
N PRO A 245 -27.92 -8.92 18.24
CA PRO A 245 -28.17 -7.75 17.38
C PRO A 245 -26.93 -7.26 16.62
N TYR A 246 -25.73 -7.41 17.19
CA TYR A 246 -24.50 -6.99 16.51
C TYR A 246 -24.16 -7.91 15.33
N LEU A 247 -24.39 -9.21 15.49
CA LEU A 247 -24.25 -10.18 14.41
C LEU A 247 -25.28 -9.95 13.30
N ASP A 248 -26.52 -9.61 13.67
CA ASP A 248 -27.56 -9.22 12.70
C ASP A 248 -27.14 -7.97 11.90
N ASP A 249 -26.57 -6.97 12.57
CA ASP A 249 -26.06 -5.76 11.94
C ASP A 249 -24.89 -6.05 10.98
N ILE A 250 -23.96 -6.94 11.36
CA ILE A 250 -22.88 -7.40 10.48
C ILE A 250 -23.44 -8.12 9.26
N GLU A 251 -24.38 -9.04 9.44
CA GLU A 251 -25.01 -9.80 8.36
C GLU A 251 -25.74 -8.86 7.39
N ALA A 252 -26.47 -7.87 7.92
CA ALA A 252 -27.19 -6.87 7.15
C ALA A 252 -26.25 -5.98 6.32
N VAL A 253 -25.18 -5.42 6.92
CA VAL A 253 -24.30 -4.47 6.23
C VAL A 253 -23.34 -5.15 5.24
N THR A 254 -22.83 -6.32 5.60
CA THR A 254 -22.02 -7.11 4.67
C THR A 254 -22.88 -7.84 3.63
N HIS A 255 -24.21 -7.73 3.77
CA HIS A 255 -25.28 -8.34 2.96
C HIS A 255 -25.10 -9.84 2.74
N GLY A 256 -24.49 -10.52 3.72
CA GLY A 256 -23.79 -11.76 3.50
C GLY A 256 -22.76 -11.60 2.38
N GLU A 257 -21.47 -11.58 2.70
CA GLU A 257 -20.57 -12.18 1.70
C GLU A 257 -21.14 -13.58 1.46
N ASP A 258 -21.65 -13.77 0.24
CA ASP A 258 -22.20 -14.95 -0.46
C ASP A 258 -21.23 -16.15 -0.43
N ASP A 259 -20.48 -16.27 0.67
CA ASP A 259 -19.30 -17.04 0.97
C ASP A 259 -18.96 -16.88 2.46
N LEU A 260 -19.57 -17.69 3.32
CA LEU A 260 -18.78 -18.13 4.47
C LEU A 260 -17.48 -18.77 3.94
N TYR A 261 -17.48 -19.52 2.81
CA TYR A 261 -16.35 -19.77 1.89
C TYR A 261 -16.82 -20.36 0.52
N ARG A 262 -16.51 -19.71 -0.63
CA ARG A 262 -16.64 -20.12 -2.08
C ARG A 262 -17.99 -20.08 -2.86
N ASN A 263 -18.04 -19.07 -3.76
CA ASN A 263 -18.81 -18.87 -5.00
C ASN A 263 -20.05 -17.95 -5.01
N GLN A 264 -19.81 -16.70 -5.48
CA GLN A 264 -20.66 -15.85 -6.35
C GLN A 264 -22.15 -15.68 -5.95
N GLN A 265 -22.56 -14.44 -5.65
CA GLN A 265 -23.10 -13.55 -6.67
C GLN A 265 -22.86 -12.06 -6.39
N VAL A 266 -23.12 -11.25 -7.41
CA VAL A 266 -22.87 -9.82 -7.45
C VAL A 266 -24.20 -9.11 -7.29
N ALA A 267 -24.47 -8.53 -6.13
CA ALA A 267 -25.47 -7.48 -6.06
C ALA A 267 -24.95 -6.24 -6.83
N ARG A 268 -25.73 -5.89 -7.85
CA ARG A 268 -25.76 -4.58 -8.49
C ARG A 268 -26.70 -3.73 -7.65
N ASP A 269 -26.31 -2.54 -7.25
CA ASP A 269 -26.92 -1.30 -7.73
C ASP A 269 -26.40 -0.08 -7.00
N ASP A 270 -26.58 1.06 -7.67
CA ASP A 270 -26.22 2.42 -7.30
C ASP A 270 -27.12 3.01 -6.19
N HIS A 271 -27.68 2.13 -5.34
CA HIS A 271 -28.58 2.46 -4.25
C HIS A 271 -28.17 1.66 -3.00
N VAL A 272 -27.07 2.08 -2.35
CA VAL A 272 -26.98 1.89 -0.90
C VAL A 272 -28.03 2.84 -0.34
N GLU A 273 -29.24 2.33 -0.15
CA GLU A 273 -30.32 3.06 0.51
C GLU A 273 -29.80 3.56 1.88
N GLN A 274 -30.22 4.77 2.24
CA GLN A 274 -29.83 5.47 3.47
C GLN A 274 -30.13 4.66 4.76
N ASP A 275 -30.89 3.56 4.68
CA ASP A 275 -31.38 2.79 5.83
C ASP A 275 -30.30 2.03 6.62
N HIS A 276 -29.08 1.88 6.09
CA HIS A 276 -27.97 1.24 6.81
C HIS A 276 -26.74 2.14 7.02
N SER A 277 -26.83 3.47 6.78
CA SER A 277 -25.65 4.34 6.91
C SER A 277 -25.09 4.35 8.32
N ASP A 278 -25.97 4.42 9.33
CA ASP A 278 -25.56 4.57 10.72
C ASP A 278 -25.03 3.24 11.28
N THR A 279 -25.66 2.12 10.92
CA THR A 279 -25.17 0.78 11.25
C THR A 279 -23.80 0.52 10.60
N ALA A 280 -23.65 0.83 9.30
CA ALA A 280 -22.39 0.65 8.61
C ALA A 280 -21.29 1.56 9.16
N ALA A 281 -21.62 2.81 9.50
CA ALA A 281 -20.68 3.75 10.12
C ALA A 281 -20.18 3.21 11.47
N ARG A 282 -21.08 2.71 12.32
CA ARG A 282 -20.72 2.09 13.61
C ARG A 282 -19.78 0.89 13.41
N LEU A 283 -20.13 -0.05 12.52
CA LEU A 283 -19.29 -1.22 12.25
C LEU A 283 -17.91 -0.87 11.65
N ILE A 284 -17.82 0.22 10.89
CA ILE A 284 -16.54 0.74 10.41
C ILE A 284 -15.75 1.36 11.56
N ASN A 285 -16.40 2.14 12.42
CA ASN A 285 -15.78 2.78 13.58
C ASN A 285 -15.21 1.75 14.57
N ASP A 286 -15.94 0.65 14.79
CA ASP A 286 -15.49 -0.50 15.58
C ASP A 286 -14.28 -1.24 14.94
N GLY A 287 -13.94 -0.94 13.69
CA GLY A 287 -12.90 -1.63 12.93
C GLY A 287 -13.33 -2.97 12.33
N ALA A 288 -14.61 -3.35 12.45
CA ALA A 288 -15.13 -4.64 12.00
C ALA A 288 -15.31 -4.72 10.48
N VAL A 289 -15.68 -3.60 9.86
CA VAL A 289 -16.03 -3.50 8.44
C VAL A 289 -15.15 -2.46 7.75
N ILE A 290 -14.76 -2.74 6.50
CA ILE A 290 -14.11 -1.77 5.61
C ILE A 290 -14.81 -1.73 4.25
N ILE A 291 -14.68 -0.62 3.54
CA ILE A 291 -15.28 -0.45 2.21
C ILE A 291 -14.26 -0.76 1.12
N ARG A 292 -14.51 -1.85 0.40
CA ARG A 292 -13.76 -2.20 -0.80
C ARG A 292 -14.39 -1.56 -2.03
N TYR A 293 -13.62 -0.74 -2.72
CA TYR A 293 -14.02 -0.17 -4.01
C TYR A 293 -13.41 -0.95 -5.18
N ARG A 294 -14.20 -1.19 -6.24
CA ARG A 294 -13.72 -1.70 -7.52
C ARG A 294 -14.03 -0.73 -8.65
N SER A 295 -13.02 -0.04 -9.18
CA SER A 295 -13.13 0.63 -10.48
C SER A 295 -13.39 -0.42 -11.56
N ARG A 296 -14.55 -0.39 -12.22
CA ARG A 296 -14.84 -1.36 -13.28
C ARG A 296 -14.30 -0.86 -14.64
N ARG A 297 -13.44 -1.67 -15.29
CA ARG A 297 -13.49 -2.18 -16.69
C ARG A 297 -12.32 -3.14 -16.95
N SER A 298 -12.57 -4.43 -17.22
CA SER A 298 -11.60 -5.32 -17.86
C SER A 298 -11.82 -5.27 -19.37
N SER A 299 -10.98 -4.56 -20.12
CA SER A 299 -11.01 -4.64 -21.58
C SER A 299 -10.18 -5.84 -22.02
N THR A 300 -10.80 -7.02 -22.04
CA THR A 300 -10.24 -8.19 -22.71
C THR A 300 -11.41 -8.95 -23.34
N GLY A 301 -11.70 -8.63 -24.61
CA GLY A 301 -12.72 -9.31 -25.40
C GLY A 301 -14.17 -8.96 -25.03
N GLY A 302 -15.07 -9.07 -26.01
CA GLY A 302 -16.43 -8.50 -25.97
C GLY A 302 -17.24 -8.83 -24.70
N ARG A 303 -17.88 -7.79 -24.14
CA ARG A 303 -19.01 -7.80 -23.19
C ARG A 303 -18.77 -8.31 -21.76
N SER A 304 -18.53 -7.37 -20.84
CA SER A 304 -19.36 -7.13 -19.64
C SER A 304 -18.87 -5.86 -18.92
N SER A 305 -19.51 -4.71 -19.17
CA SER A 305 -19.26 -3.46 -18.45
C SER A 305 -20.12 -3.42 -17.20
N LYS A 306 -19.67 -4.04 -16.11
CA LYS A 306 -20.32 -3.77 -14.82
C LYS A 306 -19.97 -2.29 -14.43
N PRO A 307 -20.85 -1.43 -13.82
CA PRO A 307 -20.56 -0.04 -13.32
C PRO A 307 -19.84 0.10 -11.96
N ALA A 308 -18.87 1.00 -11.72
CA ALA A 308 -18.06 0.99 -10.48
C ALA A 308 -18.84 0.66 -9.17
N ARG A 309 -18.28 -0.15 -8.27
CA ARG A 309 -19.02 -0.65 -7.10
C ARG A 309 -18.23 -0.55 -5.79
N ARG A 310 -18.98 -0.29 -4.72
CA ARG A 310 -18.57 -0.40 -3.32
C ARG A 310 -19.03 -1.75 -2.76
N THR A 311 -18.33 -2.27 -1.78
CA THR A 311 -18.73 -3.47 -1.05
C THR A 311 -18.19 -3.36 0.36
N TYR A 312 -19.06 -3.41 1.36
CA TYR A 312 -18.70 -3.59 2.75
C TYR A 312 -18.18 -5.02 2.92
N ILE A 313 -17.01 -5.17 3.52
CA ILE A 313 -16.41 -6.48 3.79
C ILE A 313 -15.93 -6.50 5.24
N LEU A 314 -15.92 -7.69 5.84
CA LEU A 314 -15.26 -7.90 7.12
C LEU A 314 -13.75 -7.64 6.98
N ALA A 315 -13.20 -6.87 7.91
CA ALA A 315 -11.78 -6.70 8.06
C ALA A 315 -11.12 -8.08 8.28
N PRO A 316 -10.10 -8.47 7.48
CA PRO A 316 -9.44 -9.76 7.60
C PRO A 316 -9.14 -10.23 9.02
N ASP A 317 -8.69 -9.33 9.90
CA ASP A 317 -8.18 -9.68 11.24
C ASP A 317 -9.27 -10.07 12.23
N VAL A 318 -10.52 -9.71 11.93
CA VAL A 318 -11.67 -9.96 12.81
C VAL A 318 -12.58 -11.07 12.27
N ARG A 319 -12.36 -11.51 11.02
CA ARG A 319 -13.20 -12.52 10.35
C ARG A 319 -13.34 -13.81 11.15
N GLN A 320 -12.26 -14.28 11.78
CA GLN A 320 -12.32 -15.49 12.58
C GLN A 320 -13.20 -15.30 13.81
N ILE A 321 -13.06 -14.17 14.52
CA ILE A 321 -13.86 -13.86 15.72
C ILE A 321 -15.35 -13.83 15.36
N VAL A 322 -15.69 -13.10 14.29
CA VAL A 322 -17.07 -12.98 13.81
C VAL A 322 -17.60 -14.34 13.32
N GLY A 323 -16.77 -15.10 12.59
CA GLY A 323 -17.14 -16.42 12.09
C GLY A 323 -17.40 -17.46 13.19
N ASP A 324 -16.56 -17.48 14.22
CA ASP A 324 -16.74 -18.34 15.39
C ASP A 324 -18.04 -17.99 16.13
N ALA A 325 -18.33 -16.70 16.31
CA ALA A 325 -19.57 -16.24 16.94
C ALA A 325 -20.84 -16.62 16.14
N PHE A 326 -20.82 -16.47 14.81
CA PHE A 326 -21.93 -16.95 13.97
C PHE A 326 -22.13 -18.47 14.07
N TYR A 327 -21.04 -19.24 14.17
CA TYR A 327 -21.12 -20.70 14.33
C TYR A 327 -21.72 -21.08 15.68
N GLU A 328 -21.31 -20.43 16.76
CA GLU A 328 -21.86 -20.63 18.10
C GLU A 328 -23.36 -20.31 18.13
N ARG A 329 -23.78 -19.18 17.54
CA ARG A 329 -25.20 -18.80 17.42
C ARG A 329 -26.05 -19.84 16.67
N GLN A 330 -25.50 -20.49 15.65
CA GLN A 330 -26.22 -21.52 14.89
C GLN A 330 -26.30 -22.88 15.61
N THR A 331 -25.45 -23.10 16.62
CA THR A 331 -25.32 -24.40 17.31
C THR A 331 -25.83 -24.39 18.75
N ALA A 332 -26.11 -23.21 19.31
CA ALA A 332 -26.88 -23.00 20.54
C ALA A 332 -28.38 -23.27 20.30
#